data_AF-A0A4R1BBP4-F1
#
_entry.id   AF-A0A4R1BBP4-F1
#
_cell.length_a   1.000
_cell.length_b   1.000
_cell.length_c   1.000
_cell.angle_alpha   90.00
_cell.angle_beta   90.00
_cell.angle_gamma   90.00
#
_symmetry.space_group_name_H-M   'P 1'
#
loop_
_entity.id
_entity.type
_entity.pdbx_description
1 polymer ?
#
loop_
_entity_poly.entity_id
_entity_poly.type
_entity_poly.pdbx_seq_one_letter_code
_entity_poly.pdbx_strand_id
1 'polypeptide(L)' 'MEPLSNFQDMEPARLRILLDSLKKDFEEAVALGRPYKEINALYKALKSAQFTLSHKEAELAKTE' A
#
# COMPACT_ATOMS: atom_id res chain seq x y z
N MET A 1 6.83 -10.94 10.83
CA MET A 1 6.42 -10.24 9.60
C MET A 1 4.95 -10.51 9.44
N GLU A 2 4.11 -9.52 9.72
CA GLU A 2 2.68 -9.65 9.49
C GLU A 2 2.46 -9.99 8.00
N PRO A 3 1.56 -10.94 7.68
CA PRO A 3 1.20 -11.19 6.30
C PRO A 3 0.70 -9.87 5.71
N LEU A 4 1.03 -9.61 4.44
CA LEU A 4 0.45 -8.53 3.65
C LEU A 4 -1.06 -8.81 3.55
N SER A 5 -1.77 -8.46 4.62
CA SER A 5 -3.18 -8.75 4.85
C SER A 5 -3.96 -8.28 3.65
N ASN A 6 -4.72 -9.21 3.10
CA ASN A 6 -5.42 -9.17 1.83
C ASN A 6 -6.00 -7.78 1.53
N PHE A 7 -5.25 -6.96 0.77
CA PHE A 7 -5.66 -5.59 0.43
C PHE A 7 -7.05 -5.57 -0.23
N GLN A 8 -7.43 -6.67 -0.89
CA GLN A 8 -8.72 -6.86 -1.55
C GLN A 8 -9.91 -6.81 -0.60
N ASP A 9 -9.78 -7.25 0.64
CA ASP A 9 -10.88 -7.27 1.62
C ASP A 9 -10.98 -5.96 2.42
N MET A 10 -10.03 -5.03 2.24
CA MET A 10 -10.05 -3.76 2.95
C MET A 10 -10.98 -2.73 2.30
N GLU A 11 -11.65 -1.96 3.14
CA GLU A 11 -12.40 -0.77 2.73
C GLU A 11 -11.47 0.28 2.09
N PRO A 12 -11.92 1.01 1.04
CA PRO A 12 -11.10 2.03 0.36
C PRO A 12 -10.50 3.07 1.32
N ALA A 13 -11.28 3.51 2.32
CA ALA A 13 -10.80 4.46 3.33
C ALA A 13 -9.64 3.91 4.16
N ARG A 14 -9.69 2.62 4.53
CA ARG A 14 -8.60 1.94 5.26
C ARG A 14 -7.39 1.73 4.37
N LEU A 15 -7.58 1.39 3.10
CA LEU A 15 -6.49 1.27 2.13
C LEU A 15 -5.75 2.59 1.94
N ARG A 16 -6.47 3.72 1.96
CA ARG A 16 -5.86 5.05 1.85
C ARG A 16 -4.96 5.37 3.05
N ILE A 17 -5.45 5.13 4.26
CA ILE A 17 -4.66 5.28 5.50
C ILE A 17 -3.43 4.36 5.48
N LEU A 18 -3.59 3.11 5.04
CA LEU A 18 -2.50 2.17 4.93
C LEU A 18 -1.46 2.60 3.87
N LEU A 19 -1.91 3.13 2.74
CA LEU A 19 -1.04 3.64 1.68
C LEU A 19 -0.19 4.81 2.18
N ASP A 20 -0.77 5.76 2.91
CA ASP A 20 -0.04 6.86 3.54
C ASP A 20 1.00 6.36 4.55
N SER A 21 0.64 5.37 5.38
CA SER A 21 1.58 4.76 6.33
C SER A 21 2.74 4.07 5.61
N LEU A 22 2.45 3.24 4.61
CA LEU A 22 3.47 2.52 3.83
C LEU A 22 4.40 3.48 3.07
N LYS A 23 3.87 4.63 2.63
CA LYS A 23 4.67 5.66 1.96
C LYS A 23 5.66 6.27 2.93
N LYS A 24 5.20 6.63 4.12
CA LYS A 24 6.05 7.16 5.19
C LYS A 24 7.14 6.15 5.59
N ASP A 25 6.77 4.88 5.76
CA ASP A 25 7.72 3.83 6.13
C ASP A 25 8.76 3.59 5.03
N PHE A 26 8.36 3.67 3.75
CA PHE A 26 9.27 3.59 2.62
C PHE A 26 10.24 4.78 2.57
N GLU A 27 9.73 6.01 2.71
CA GLU A 27 10.56 7.23 2.72
C GLU A 27 11.56 7.20 3.88
N GLU A 28 11.13 6.77 5.07
CA GLU A 28 12.00 6.59 6.23
C GLU A 28 13.04 5.50 5.98
N ALA A 29 12.65 4.34 5.44
CA ALA A 29 13.56 3.25 5.15
C ALA A 29 14.65 3.65 4.15
N VAL A 30 14.29 4.44 3.13
CA VAL A 30 15.24 5.00 2.15
C VAL A 30 16.16 6.01 2.84
N ALA A 31 15.62 6.93 3.63
CA ALA A 31 16.40 7.96 4.33
C ALA A 31 17.41 7.38 5.32
N LEU A 32 17.02 6.30 6.02
CA LEU A 32 17.88 5.58 6.95
C LEU A 32 18.88 4.63 6.26
N GLY A 33 18.84 4.52 4.92
CA GLY A 33 19.70 3.60 4.18
C GLY A 33 19.46 2.13 4.57
N ARG A 34 18.22 1.76 4.89
CA ARG A 34 17.86 0.38 5.24
C ARG A 34 18.22 -0.59 4.10
N PRO A 35 18.43 -1.88 4.39
CA PRO A 35 18.73 -2.88 3.38
C PRO A 35 17.74 -2.86 2.20
N TYR A 36 18.26 -3.03 0.98
CA TYR A 36 17.47 -3.06 -0.25
C TYR A 36 16.28 -4.04 -0.17
N LYS A 37 16.46 -5.18 0.50
CA LYS A 37 15.39 -6.18 0.69
C LYS A 37 14.18 -5.61 1.44
N GLU A 38 14.40 -4.78 2.45
CA GLU A 38 13.33 -4.14 3.23
C GLU A 38 12.66 -3.03 2.44
N ILE A 39 13.45 -2.17 1.80
CA ILE A 39 12.94 -1.10 0.91
C ILE A 39 12.09 -1.70 -0.21
N ASN A 40 12.54 -2.79 -0.85
CA ASN A 40 11.82 -3.47 -1.90
C ASN A 40 10.53 -4.15 -1.40
N ALA A 41 10.51 -4.65 -0.15
CA ALA A 41 9.30 -5.19 0.44
C ALA A 41 8.24 -4.10 0.67
N LEU A 42 8.65 -2.94 1.21
CA LEU A 42 7.79 -1.78 1.39
C LEU A 42 7.27 -1.25 0.05
N TYR A 43 8.13 -1.17 -0.97
CA TYR A 43 7.75 -0.77 -2.32
C TYR A 43 6.71 -1.72 -2.95
N LYS A 44 6.86 -3.03 -2.78
CA LYS A 44 5.87 -4.00 -3.25
C LYS A 44 4.53 -3.83 -2.54
N ALA A 45 4.54 -3.64 -1.22
CA ALA A 45 3.34 -3.40 -0.43
C ALA A 45 2.62 -2.12 -0.89
N LEU A 46 3.36 -1.03 -1.10
CA LEU A 46 2.87 0.24 -1.65
C LEU A 46 2.16 0.04 -2.99
N LYS A 47 2.84 -0.63 -3.93
CA LYS A 47 2.30 -0.84 -5.28
C LYS A 47 1.03 -1.69 -5.25
N SER A 48 0.98 -2.73 -4.41
CA SER A 48 -0.20 -3.56 -4.24
C SER A 48 -1.37 -2.79 -3.63
N ALA A 49 -1.14 -2.04 -2.55
CA ALA A 49 -2.17 -1.22 -1.92
C ALA A 49 -2.72 -0.15 -2.88
N GLN A 50 -1.85 0.52 -3.63
CA GLN A 50 -2.24 1.52 -4.63
C GLN A 50 -3.07 0.90 -5.74
N PHE A 51 -2.64 -0.23 -6.29
CA PHE A 51 -3.39 -0.93 -7.34
C PHE A 51 -4.79 -1.34 -6.85
N THR A 52 -4.89 -1.91 -5.65
CA THR A 52 -6.19 -2.33 -5.10
C THR A 52 -7.11 -1.13 -4.83
N LEU A 53 -6.57 -0.02 -4.31
CA LEU A 53 -7.35 1.20 -4.12
C LEU A 53 -7.88 1.73 -5.44
N SER A 54 -7.01 1.89 -6.45
CA SER A 54 -7.43 2.38 -7.78
C SER A 54 -8.43 1.45 -8.46
N HIS A 55 -8.28 0.14 -8.31
CA HIS A 55 -9.25 -0.83 -8.82
C HIS A 55 -10.61 -0.66 -8.13
N LYS A 56 -10.66 -0.55 -6.79
CA LYS A 56 -11.90 -0.34 -6.05
C LYS A 56 -12.56 1.00 -6.40
N GLU A 57 -11.79 2.08 -6.51
CA GLU A 57 -12.29 3.40 -6.91
C GLU A 57 -12.87 3.38 -8.33
N ALA A 58 -12.22 2.67 -9.27
CA ALA A 58 -12.71 2.51 -10.63
C ALA A 58 -14.00 1.66 -10.71
N GLU A 59 -14.15 0.64 -9.87
CA GLU A 59 -15.38 -0.15 -9.81
C GLU A 59 -16.54 0.66 -9.19
N LEU A 60 -16.27 1.45 -8.15
CA LEU A 60 -17.27 2.36 -7.57
C LEU A 60 -17.77 3.37 -8.61
N ALA A 61 -16.85 4.00 -9.36
CA ALA A 61 -17.20 4.98 -10.39
C ALA A 61 -17.99 4.41 -11.59
N LYS A 62 -18.02 3.08 -11.79
CA LYS A 62 -18.85 2.41 -12.81
C LYS A 62 -20.26 2.08 -12.30
N THR A 63 -20.45 2.10 -10.99
CA THR A 63 -21.71 1.71 -10.33
C THR A 63 -22.55 2.94 -9.95
N GLU A 64 -21.99 4.14 -10.07
CA GLU A 64 -22.66 5.45 -10.00
C GLU A 64 -23.15 5.90 -11.39
#